data_AF-A0A7S3BVF6-F1
#
_entry.id   AF-A0A7S3BVF6-F1
#
_cell.length_a   1.000
_cell.length_b   1.000
_cell.length_c   1.000
_cell.angle_alpha   90.00
_cell.angle_beta   90.00
_cell.angle_gamma   90.00
#
_symmetry.space_group_name_H-M   'P 1'
#
loop_
_entity.id
_entity.type
_entity.pdbx_description
1 polymer ?
#
loop_
_entity_poly.entity_id
_entity_poly.type
_entity_poly.pdbx_seq_one_letter_code
_entity_poly.pdbx_strand_id
1 'polypeptide(L)'
;ELTLRRLAVWLAEPSADLATLARLVAVCAGRGGGDLLRVLHNEGQTGDPAARALCRKLLSAASAPLWAMLSHWLFEGELDDPCEEFFVAADPAVPDEYLWEMRYSLREGMLPPKELVPRSAAAAALTAGKAINFLRRCCGEAAPWEGASAGSEAASAAEKALREGDATGLARTVRAVGGVVNQRLMEVLFSDRFNLSAHLMALKRYLLLEQGDFVQALMDNVGSHLDQPAAEVSPFTLAGHLEAAVRASNAEADHPDVLARLRVRVAPPAGGESGWDVFSLEYAVKRPGAPLDPLPTVLDQQAMDKYARAFAMLWRLKRAEHAVAAAWALAKPSSALQRVGRQSGSATLRGVLQRMAAHRAALA
;
A
#
# COMPACT_ATOMS: atom_id res chain seq x y z
N GLU A 1 -14.75 -11.36 -76.51
CA GLU A 1 -13.45 -12.06 -76.52
C GLU A 1 -12.60 -11.61 -75.35
N LEU A 2 -12.04 -12.57 -74.61
CA LEU A 2 -11.25 -12.35 -73.41
C LEU A 2 -9.77 -12.37 -73.82
N THR A 3 -9.16 -11.20 -73.93
CA THR A 3 -7.76 -11.07 -74.35
C THR A 3 -6.85 -10.95 -73.14
N LEU A 4 -5.61 -11.44 -73.25
CA LEU A 4 -4.62 -11.37 -72.15
C LEU A 4 -4.39 -9.93 -71.65
N ARG A 5 -4.47 -8.94 -72.56
CA ARG A 5 -4.37 -7.52 -72.20
C ARG A 5 -5.55 -7.04 -71.33
N ARG A 6 -6.76 -7.52 -71.59
CA ARG A 6 -7.95 -7.19 -70.81
C ARG A 6 -7.92 -7.88 -69.44
N LEU A 7 -7.42 -9.11 -69.39
CA LEU A 7 -7.21 -9.87 -68.16
C LEU A 7 -6.13 -9.21 -67.27
N ALA A 8 -5.04 -8.70 -67.86
CA ALA A 8 -4.00 -7.97 -67.12
C ALA A 8 -4.53 -6.69 -66.43
N VAL A 9 -5.44 -5.96 -67.07
CA VAL A 9 -6.09 -4.79 -66.46
C VAL A 9 -7.01 -5.21 -65.30
N TRP A 10 -7.74 -6.32 -65.44
CA TRP A 10 -8.60 -6.83 -64.37
C TRP A 10 -7.81 -7.38 -63.17
N LEU A 11 -6.60 -7.90 -63.38
CA LEU A 11 -5.74 -8.41 -62.31
C LEU A 11 -4.84 -7.35 -61.68
N ALA A 12 -4.76 -6.15 -62.24
CA ALA A 12 -3.84 -5.11 -61.76
C ALA A 12 -4.06 -4.77 -60.28
N GLU A 13 -5.30 -4.50 -59.88
CA GLU A 13 -5.65 -4.16 -58.49
C GLU A 13 -5.48 -5.37 -57.53
N PRO A 14 -6.04 -6.57 -57.79
CA PRO A 14 -5.78 -7.75 -56.96
C PRO A 14 -4.29 -8.12 -56.84
N SER A 15 -3.50 -7.93 -57.90
CA SER A 15 -2.07 -8.22 -57.87
C SER A 15 -1.30 -7.25 -56.98
N ALA A 16 -1.70 -5.98 -56.93
CA ALA A 16 -1.11 -4.97 -56.06
C ALA A 16 -1.44 -5.24 -54.58
N ASP A 17 -2.68 -5.63 -54.29
CA ASP A 17 -3.12 -6.05 -52.96
C ASP A 17 -2.37 -7.31 -52.50
N LEU A 18 -2.28 -8.34 -53.35
CA LEU A 18 -1.52 -9.57 -53.05
C LEU A 18 -0.04 -9.29 -52.83
N ALA A 19 0.57 -8.39 -53.61
CA ALA A 19 1.97 -7.99 -53.40
C ALA A 19 2.15 -7.28 -52.06
N THR A 20 1.19 -6.46 -51.64
CA THR A 20 1.19 -5.81 -50.31
C THR A 20 1.05 -6.83 -49.19
N LEU A 21 0.12 -7.78 -49.31
CA LEU A 21 -0.03 -8.88 -48.35
C LEU A 21 1.24 -9.73 -48.26
N ALA A 22 1.86 -10.07 -49.39
CA ALA A 22 3.10 -10.84 -49.41
C ALA A 22 4.24 -10.13 -48.68
N ARG A 23 4.37 -8.81 -48.85
CA ARG A 23 5.32 -8.00 -48.09
C ARG A 23 4.99 -8.02 -46.59
N LEU A 24 3.73 -7.79 -46.22
CA LEU A 24 3.32 -7.80 -44.81
C LEU A 24 3.61 -9.15 -44.14
N VAL A 25 3.31 -10.27 -44.79
CA VAL A 25 3.61 -11.61 -44.27
C VAL A 25 5.11 -11.81 -44.05
N ALA A 26 5.95 -11.34 -44.98
CA ALA A 26 7.41 -11.43 -44.83
C ALA A 26 7.93 -10.60 -43.65
N VAL A 27 7.41 -9.38 -43.44
CA VAL A 27 7.84 -8.49 -42.35
C VAL A 27 7.30 -8.94 -40.99
N CYS A 28 6.09 -9.51 -40.96
CA CYS A 28 5.42 -9.99 -39.75
C CYS A 28 5.89 -11.38 -39.31
N ALA A 29 6.71 -12.07 -40.11
CA ALA A 29 7.21 -13.41 -39.79
C ALA A 29 7.94 -13.42 -38.44
N GLY A 30 7.47 -14.24 -37.51
CA GLY A 30 8.06 -14.40 -36.17
C GLY A 30 7.76 -13.27 -35.17
N ARG A 31 6.84 -12.35 -35.49
CA ARG A 31 6.41 -11.27 -34.57
C ARG A 31 5.03 -11.56 -34.00
N GLY A 32 4.84 -11.27 -32.72
CA GLY A 32 3.58 -11.46 -32.00
C GLY A 32 3.12 -10.21 -31.25
N GLY A 33 1.85 -10.21 -30.84
CA GLY A 33 1.26 -9.21 -29.96
C GLY A 33 1.43 -7.75 -30.40
N GLY A 34 1.80 -6.90 -29.45
CA GLY A 34 1.98 -5.47 -29.70
C GLY A 34 3.04 -5.13 -30.76
N ASP A 35 4.08 -5.95 -30.92
CA ASP A 35 5.10 -5.71 -31.97
C ASP A 35 4.52 -5.92 -33.38
N LEU A 36 3.61 -6.88 -33.55
CA LEU A 36 2.90 -7.07 -34.81
C LEU A 36 2.06 -5.84 -35.17
N LEU A 37 1.32 -5.29 -34.20
CA LEU A 37 0.52 -4.08 -34.41
C LEU A 37 1.38 -2.87 -34.77
N ARG A 38 2.56 -2.75 -34.15
CA ARG A 38 3.53 -1.70 -34.45
C ARG A 38 4.05 -1.80 -35.89
N VAL A 39 4.39 -3.00 -36.34
CA VAL A 39 4.85 -3.24 -37.71
C VAL A 39 3.75 -2.95 -38.73
N LEU A 40 2.54 -3.48 -38.50
CA LEU A 40 1.38 -3.23 -39.37
C LEU A 40 1.07 -1.74 -39.48
N HIS A 41 1.20 -0.99 -38.38
CA HIS A 41 1.02 0.44 -38.39
C HIS A 41 2.08 1.16 -39.22
N ASN A 42 3.36 0.82 -39.05
CA ASN A 42 4.47 1.43 -39.81
C ASN A 42 4.32 1.19 -41.32
N GLU A 43 3.99 -0.03 -41.74
CA GLU A 43 3.75 -0.36 -43.15
C GLU A 43 2.48 0.35 -43.69
N GLY A 44 1.52 0.64 -42.82
CA GLY A 44 0.32 1.43 -43.13
C GLY A 44 0.58 2.93 -43.35
N GLN A 45 1.76 3.45 -42.98
CA GLN A 45 2.13 4.86 -43.23
C GLN A 45 2.60 5.11 -44.67
N THR A 46 2.47 4.13 -45.57
CA THR A 46 2.78 4.23 -47.00
C THR A 46 1.91 5.27 -47.72
N GLY A 47 2.45 5.88 -48.79
CA GLY A 47 1.77 6.89 -49.61
C GLY A 47 0.57 6.37 -50.42
N ASP A 48 0.54 5.07 -50.75
CA ASP A 48 -0.53 4.43 -51.53
C ASP A 48 -1.84 4.30 -50.72
N PRO A 49 -2.96 4.89 -51.17
CA PRO A 49 -4.25 4.80 -50.49
C PRO A 49 -4.82 3.37 -50.43
N ALA A 50 -4.57 2.51 -51.42
CA ALA A 50 -5.09 1.14 -51.44
C ALA A 50 -4.38 0.28 -50.39
N ALA A 51 -3.04 0.28 -50.40
CA ALA A 51 -2.23 -0.37 -49.37
C ALA A 51 -2.55 0.15 -47.97
N ARG A 52 -2.74 1.47 -47.81
CA ARG A 52 -3.13 2.06 -46.51
C ARG A 52 -4.51 1.57 -46.03
N ALA A 53 -5.49 1.47 -46.92
CA ALA A 53 -6.81 0.97 -46.58
C ALA A 53 -6.76 -0.51 -46.16
N LEU A 54 -5.95 -1.32 -46.84
CA LEU A 54 -5.71 -2.72 -46.49
C LEU A 54 -5.03 -2.86 -45.12
N CYS A 55 -3.94 -2.13 -44.88
CA CYS A 55 -3.24 -2.14 -43.59
C CYS A 55 -4.15 -1.71 -42.44
N ARG A 56 -5.03 -0.72 -42.63
CA ARG A 56 -6.00 -0.30 -41.62
C ARG A 56 -7.01 -1.40 -41.29
N LYS A 57 -7.54 -2.10 -42.30
CA LYS A 57 -8.46 -3.24 -42.10
C LYS A 57 -7.79 -4.38 -41.33
N LEU A 58 -6.54 -4.69 -41.67
CA LEU A 58 -5.76 -5.70 -40.96
C LEU A 58 -5.44 -5.27 -39.53
N LEU A 59 -5.05 -4.00 -39.32
CA LEU A 59 -4.76 -3.46 -37.99
C LEU A 59 -6.01 -3.46 -37.09
N SER A 60 -7.19 -3.12 -37.62
CA SER A 60 -8.45 -3.20 -36.85
C SER A 60 -8.81 -4.65 -36.48
N ALA A 61 -8.57 -5.61 -37.37
CA ALA A 61 -8.81 -7.02 -37.07
C ALA A 61 -7.79 -7.58 -36.07
N ALA A 62 -6.51 -7.26 -36.25
CA ALA A 62 -5.42 -7.74 -35.40
C ALA A 62 -5.43 -7.10 -33.99
N SER A 63 -6.02 -5.91 -33.83
CA SER A 63 -6.16 -5.26 -32.51
C SER A 63 -7.37 -5.76 -31.70
N ALA A 64 -8.26 -6.56 -32.29
CA ALA A 64 -9.44 -7.06 -31.58
C ALA A 64 -9.11 -7.87 -30.29
N PRO A 65 -8.12 -8.79 -30.29
CA PRO A 65 -7.70 -9.49 -29.07
C PRO A 65 -7.13 -8.54 -28.02
N LEU A 66 -6.36 -7.53 -28.44
CA LEU A 66 -5.82 -6.49 -27.55
C LEU A 66 -6.94 -5.76 -26.81
N TRP A 67 -8.00 -5.38 -27.52
CA TRP A 67 -9.15 -4.71 -26.91
C TRP A 67 -9.92 -5.61 -25.97
N ALA A 68 -10.07 -6.90 -26.28
CA ALA A 68 -10.69 -7.87 -25.39
C ALA A 68 -9.90 -7.99 -24.07
N MET A 69 -8.58 -8.18 -24.14
CA MET A 69 -7.71 -8.25 -22.96
C MET A 69 -7.72 -6.95 -22.15
N LEU A 70 -7.71 -5.80 -22.83
CA LEU A 70 -7.78 -4.50 -22.14
C LEU A 70 -9.14 -4.29 -21.46
N SER A 71 -10.22 -4.73 -22.09
CA SER A 71 -11.57 -4.72 -21.49
C SER A 71 -11.60 -5.57 -20.22
N HIS A 72 -11.13 -6.82 -20.29
CA HIS A 72 -11.04 -7.73 -19.14
C HIS A 72 -10.20 -7.14 -18.01
N TRP A 73 -9.06 -6.54 -18.34
CA TRP A 73 -8.19 -5.89 -17.37
C TRP A 73 -8.83 -4.69 -16.68
N LEU A 74 -9.58 -3.87 -17.43
CA LEU A 74 -10.23 -2.65 -16.92
C LEU A 74 -11.58 -2.90 -16.23
N PHE A 75 -12.26 -4.02 -16.50
CA PHE A 75 -13.60 -4.30 -15.98
C PHE A 75 -13.69 -5.59 -15.15
N GLU A 76 -12.65 -6.39 -15.09
CA GLU A 76 -12.62 -7.59 -14.23
C GLU A 76 -11.36 -7.62 -13.35
N GLY A 77 -10.34 -6.82 -13.70
CA GLY A 77 -9.06 -6.78 -13.01
C GLY A 77 -8.27 -8.08 -13.15
N GLU A 78 -8.62 -8.89 -14.15
CA GLU A 78 -7.97 -10.15 -14.47
C GLU A 78 -7.15 -10.01 -15.74
N LEU A 79 -6.04 -10.74 -15.77
CA LEU A 79 -5.17 -10.81 -16.93
C LEU A 79 -5.15 -12.27 -17.40
N ASP A 80 -5.78 -12.53 -18.53
CA ASP A 80 -5.70 -13.81 -19.24
C ASP A 80 -4.89 -13.59 -20.53
N ASP A 81 -3.59 -13.82 -20.45
CA ASP A 81 -2.61 -13.59 -21.52
C ASP A 81 -1.73 -14.83 -21.73
N PRO A 82 -2.28 -15.95 -22.25
CA PRO A 82 -1.55 -17.20 -22.44
C PRO A 82 -0.44 -17.09 -23.50
N CYS A 83 -0.51 -16.09 -24.38
CA CYS A 83 0.42 -15.86 -25.48
C CYS A 83 1.47 -14.77 -25.17
N GLU A 84 1.46 -14.19 -23.97
CA GLU A 84 2.34 -13.09 -23.54
C GLU A 84 2.34 -11.87 -24.50
N GLU A 85 1.19 -11.60 -25.11
CA GLU A 85 1.03 -10.59 -26.16
C GLU A 85 0.50 -9.25 -25.64
N PHE A 86 -0.01 -9.21 -24.41
CA PHE A 86 -0.51 -7.99 -23.79
C PHE A 86 0.63 -7.11 -23.25
N PHE A 87 0.40 -5.79 -23.23
CA PHE A 87 1.39 -4.82 -22.73
C PHE A 87 1.47 -4.75 -21.21
N VAL A 88 0.54 -5.35 -20.47
CA VAL A 88 0.67 -5.57 -19.02
C VAL A 88 1.10 -7.02 -18.78
N ALA A 89 2.18 -7.21 -18.05
CA ALA A 89 2.60 -8.52 -17.57
C ALA A 89 2.12 -8.73 -16.13
N ALA A 90 1.79 -9.97 -15.80
CA ALA A 90 1.70 -10.44 -14.43
C ALA A 90 2.85 -11.41 -14.15
N ASP A 91 3.62 -11.17 -13.08
CA ASP A 91 4.63 -12.10 -12.61
C ASP A 91 3.99 -13.08 -11.60
N PRO A 92 3.86 -14.38 -11.94
CA PRO A 92 3.27 -15.37 -11.03
C PRO A 92 4.18 -15.73 -9.85
N ALA A 93 5.48 -15.39 -9.90
CA ALA A 93 6.41 -15.66 -8.80
C ALA A 93 6.24 -14.67 -7.64
N VAL A 94 5.59 -13.53 -7.87
CA VAL A 94 5.36 -12.51 -6.85
C VAL A 94 4.17 -12.92 -5.97
N PRO A 95 4.37 -13.08 -4.64
CA PRO A 95 3.28 -13.42 -3.74
C PRO A 95 2.28 -12.28 -3.63
N ASP A 96 1.06 -12.61 -3.22
CA ASP A 96 -0.04 -11.64 -3.12
C ASP A 96 0.25 -10.47 -2.13
N GLU A 97 1.24 -10.61 -1.26
CA GLU A 97 1.70 -9.55 -0.35
C GLU A 97 2.32 -8.34 -1.09
N TYR A 98 3.01 -8.58 -2.21
CA TYR A 98 3.65 -7.53 -3.03
C TYR A 98 2.88 -7.28 -4.32
N LEU A 99 1.59 -7.61 -4.32
CA LEU A 99 0.71 -7.55 -5.49
C LEU A 99 0.67 -6.15 -6.13
N TRP A 100 0.59 -5.11 -5.30
CA TRP A 100 0.47 -3.73 -5.77
C TRP A 100 1.75 -3.24 -6.47
N GLU A 101 2.90 -3.53 -5.87
CA GLU A 101 4.19 -2.98 -6.29
C GLU A 101 4.82 -3.78 -7.43
N MET A 102 4.95 -5.09 -7.25
CA MET A 102 5.87 -5.91 -8.05
C MET A 102 5.16 -6.86 -9.04
N ARG A 103 3.90 -7.22 -8.79
CA ARG A 103 3.23 -8.25 -9.60
C ARG A 103 2.93 -7.81 -11.02
N TYR A 104 2.51 -6.56 -11.22
CA TYR A 104 2.15 -6.07 -12.54
C TYR A 104 3.12 -5.01 -13.04
N SER A 105 3.62 -5.23 -14.25
CA SER A 105 4.57 -4.36 -14.92
C SER A 105 4.18 -4.10 -16.38
N LEU A 106 4.73 -3.04 -16.96
CA LEU A 106 4.49 -2.68 -18.36
C LEU A 106 5.55 -3.34 -19.25
N ARG A 107 5.14 -4.16 -20.21
CA ARG A 107 6.02 -4.72 -21.25
C ARG A 107 6.23 -3.68 -22.35
N GLU A 108 7.30 -2.91 -22.23
CA GLU A 108 7.68 -1.87 -23.22
C GLU A 108 7.79 -2.42 -24.65
N GLY A 109 8.26 -3.67 -24.81
CA GLY A 109 8.38 -4.32 -26.11
C GLY A 109 7.05 -4.71 -26.76
N MET A 110 5.97 -4.82 -25.98
CA MET A 110 4.63 -5.18 -26.45
C MET A 110 3.68 -3.98 -26.47
N LEU A 111 4.19 -2.76 -26.34
CA LEU A 111 3.36 -1.57 -26.46
C LEU A 111 2.90 -1.38 -27.91
N PRO A 112 1.59 -1.26 -28.16
CA PRO A 112 1.06 -0.90 -29.46
C PRO A 112 1.55 0.51 -29.90
N PRO A 113 1.38 0.87 -31.19
CA PRO A 113 1.72 2.20 -31.68
C PRO A 113 0.96 3.29 -30.90
N LYS A 114 1.57 4.48 -30.78
CA LYS A 114 1.07 5.60 -29.96
C LYS A 114 -0.31 6.10 -30.42
N GLU A 115 -0.59 5.94 -31.70
CA GLU A 115 -1.83 6.27 -32.39
C GLU A 115 -2.99 5.34 -32.00
N LEU A 116 -2.68 4.16 -31.43
CA LEU A 116 -3.65 3.21 -30.91
C LEU A 116 -3.73 3.30 -29.39
N VAL A 117 -2.58 3.19 -28.72
CA VAL A 117 -2.48 3.24 -27.26
C VAL A 117 -1.32 4.16 -26.87
N PRO A 118 -1.60 5.40 -26.43
CA PRO A 118 -0.55 6.26 -25.92
C PRO A 118 0.00 5.69 -24.60
N ARG A 119 1.31 5.84 -24.37
CA ARG A 119 1.98 5.36 -23.16
C ARG A 119 1.30 5.84 -21.87
N SER A 120 0.76 7.05 -21.87
CA SER A 120 0.01 7.59 -20.73
C SER A 120 -1.30 6.83 -20.46
N ALA A 121 -2.01 6.39 -21.50
CA ALA A 121 -3.19 5.54 -21.36
C ALA A 121 -2.81 4.12 -20.92
N ALA A 122 -1.73 3.55 -21.45
CA ALA A 122 -1.23 2.25 -21.01
C ALA A 122 -0.85 2.25 -19.52
N ALA A 123 -0.14 3.30 -19.07
CA ALA A 123 0.20 3.48 -17.66
C ALA A 123 -1.03 3.69 -16.78
N ALA A 124 -2.01 4.49 -17.23
CA ALA A 124 -3.26 4.67 -16.51
C ALA A 124 -4.08 3.37 -16.45
N ALA A 125 -4.08 2.57 -17.52
CA ALA A 125 -4.76 1.28 -17.55
C ALA A 125 -4.09 0.26 -16.61
N LEU A 126 -2.76 0.26 -16.53
CA LEU A 126 -2.02 -0.52 -15.54
C LEU A 126 -2.46 -0.17 -14.12
N THR A 127 -2.48 1.12 -13.77
CA THR A 127 -2.89 1.58 -12.43
C THR A 127 -4.36 1.26 -12.14
N ALA A 128 -5.25 1.45 -13.11
CA ALA A 128 -6.67 1.14 -12.95
C ALA A 128 -6.90 -0.35 -12.69
N GLY A 129 -6.32 -1.23 -13.52
CA GLY A 129 -6.45 -2.68 -13.31
C GLY A 129 -5.76 -3.18 -12.05
N LYS A 130 -4.61 -2.60 -11.65
CA LYS A 130 -4.00 -2.85 -10.32
C LYS A 130 -4.99 -2.53 -9.20
N ALA A 131 -5.68 -1.39 -9.27
CA ALA A 131 -6.67 -0.97 -8.29
C ALA A 131 -7.89 -1.90 -8.22
N ILE A 132 -8.40 -2.36 -9.36
CA ILE A 132 -9.51 -3.32 -9.42
C ILE A 132 -9.08 -4.67 -8.84
N ASN A 133 -7.90 -5.15 -9.23
CA ASN A 133 -7.37 -6.41 -8.73
C ASN A 133 -7.14 -6.37 -7.21
N PHE A 134 -6.64 -5.25 -6.70
CA PHE A 134 -6.48 -5.01 -5.27
C PHE A 134 -7.82 -5.01 -4.53
N LEU A 135 -8.84 -4.32 -5.04
CA LEU A 135 -10.18 -4.34 -4.46
C LEU A 135 -10.76 -5.76 -4.37
N ARG A 136 -10.55 -6.54 -5.43
CA ARG A 136 -11.09 -7.90 -5.50
C ARG A 136 -10.35 -8.88 -4.60
N ARG A 137 -9.02 -8.88 -4.65
CA ARG A 137 -8.20 -9.85 -3.92
C ARG A 137 -7.99 -9.45 -2.46
N CYS A 138 -7.63 -8.19 -2.20
CA CYS A 138 -7.29 -7.72 -0.86
C CYS A 138 -8.52 -7.28 -0.05
N CYS A 139 -9.51 -6.65 -0.69
CA CYS A 139 -10.69 -6.16 0.02
C CYS A 139 -11.90 -7.12 -0.02
N GLY A 140 -11.81 -8.20 -0.81
CA GLY A 140 -12.90 -9.17 -1.00
C GLY A 140 -14.18 -8.54 -1.55
N GLU A 141 -14.08 -7.38 -2.22
CA GLU A 141 -15.23 -6.78 -2.90
C GLU A 141 -15.40 -7.39 -4.28
N ALA A 142 -16.65 -7.45 -4.71
CA ALA A 142 -16.94 -7.71 -6.10
C ALA A 142 -16.54 -6.49 -6.95
N ALA A 143 -16.64 -6.63 -8.27
CA ALA A 143 -16.11 -5.62 -9.17
C ALA A 143 -16.80 -4.25 -8.91
N PRO A 144 -16.08 -3.10 -8.99
CA PRO A 144 -16.56 -1.79 -8.55
C PRO A 144 -17.91 -1.31 -9.14
N TRP A 145 -18.36 -1.94 -10.21
CA TRP A 145 -19.61 -1.68 -10.94
C TRP A 145 -20.78 -2.55 -10.47
N GLU A 146 -20.57 -3.57 -9.63
CA GLU A 146 -21.65 -4.40 -9.09
C GLU A 146 -22.50 -3.58 -8.10
N GLY A 147 -23.64 -3.08 -8.59
CA GLY A 147 -24.61 -2.29 -7.82
C GLY A 147 -24.69 -0.81 -8.19
N ALA A 148 -23.74 -0.28 -8.99
CA ALA A 148 -23.76 1.10 -9.45
C ALA A 148 -24.15 1.19 -10.94
N SER A 149 -25.38 1.63 -11.23
CA SER A 149 -25.88 1.81 -12.61
C SER A 149 -24.98 2.71 -13.45
N ALA A 150 -24.45 3.78 -12.85
CA ALA A 150 -23.52 4.70 -13.50
C ALA A 150 -22.16 4.05 -13.87
N GLY A 151 -21.69 3.08 -13.06
CA GLY A 151 -20.45 2.35 -13.34
C GLY A 151 -20.60 1.37 -14.50
N SER A 152 -21.74 0.69 -14.59
CA SER A 152 -22.08 -0.25 -15.68
C SER A 152 -22.31 0.47 -17.02
N GLU A 153 -22.98 1.62 -17.02
CA GLU A 153 -23.18 2.43 -18.23
C GLU A 153 -21.87 3.04 -18.75
N ALA A 154 -21.02 3.56 -17.85
CA ALA A 154 -19.70 4.06 -18.20
C ALA A 154 -18.79 2.95 -18.73
N ALA A 155 -18.89 1.73 -18.17
CA ALA A 155 -18.17 0.56 -18.63
C ALA A 155 -18.61 0.13 -20.04
N SER A 156 -19.91 0.03 -20.31
CA SER A 156 -20.39 -0.37 -21.65
C SER A 156 -20.10 0.70 -22.71
N ALA A 157 -20.17 1.99 -22.36
CA ALA A 157 -19.79 3.09 -23.25
C ALA A 157 -18.27 3.07 -23.53
N ALA A 158 -17.46 2.72 -22.52
CA ALA A 158 -16.02 2.58 -22.66
C ALA A 158 -15.62 1.36 -23.48
N GLU A 159 -16.32 0.22 -23.33
CA GLU A 159 -16.15 -0.98 -24.15
C GLU A 159 -16.48 -0.69 -25.63
N LYS A 160 -17.58 0.04 -25.88
CA LYS A 160 -17.94 0.49 -27.22
C LYS A 160 -16.88 1.41 -27.83
N ALA A 161 -16.37 2.38 -27.07
CA ALA A 161 -15.31 3.28 -27.52
C ALA A 161 -13.97 2.55 -27.77
N LEU A 162 -13.66 1.51 -26.98
CA LEU A 162 -12.52 0.62 -27.22
C LEU A 162 -12.63 -0.08 -28.59
N ARG A 163 -13.84 -0.53 -28.91
CA ARG A 163 -14.16 -1.23 -30.16
C ARG A 163 -14.09 -0.32 -31.39
N GLU A 164 -14.31 0.98 -31.21
CA GLU A 164 -14.23 2.00 -32.26
C GLU A 164 -12.79 2.49 -32.53
N GLY A 165 -11.82 2.19 -31.64
CA GLY A 165 -10.38 2.25 -31.96
C GLY A 165 -9.76 3.65 -32.02
N ASP A 166 -10.26 4.61 -31.25
CA ASP A 166 -9.66 5.95 -31.13
C ASP A 166 -8.75 6.06 -29.89
N ALA A 167 -7.47 6.44 -30.09
CA ALA A 167 -6.53 6.69 -29.00
C ALA A 167 -6.99 7.79 -28.03
N THR A 168 -7.69 8.82 -28.50
CA THR A 168 -8.17 9.89 -27.60
C THR A 168 -9.38 9.46 -26.79
N GLY A 169 -10.29 8.72 -27.42
CA GLY A 169 -11.38 7.99 -26.77
C GLY A 169 -10.85 7.05 -25.69
N LEU A 170 -9.89 6.20 -26.03
CA LEU A 170 -9.26 5.26 -25.10
C LEU A 170 -8.65 5.97 -23.88
N ALA A 171 -7.87 7.03 -24.09
CA ALA A 171 -7.26 7.75 -22.99
C ALA A 171 -8.32 8.37 -22.05
N ARG A 172 -9.47 8.78 -22.59
CA ARG A 172 -10.60 9.31 -21.82
C ARG A 172 -11.32 8.21 -21.06
N THR A 173 -11.59 7.06 -21.68
CA THR A 173 -12.27 5.93 -21.05
C THR A 173 -11.44 5.35 -19.91
N VAL A 174 -10.14 5.12 -20.12
CA VAL A 174 -9.23 4.63 -19.09
C VAL A 174 -9.18 5.58 -17.88
N ARG A 175 -9.17 6.91 -18.12
CA ARG A 175 -9.22 7.89 -17.02
C ARG A 175 -10.56 7.88 -16.30
N ALA A 176 -11.68 7.74 -17.02
CA ALA A 176 -13.00 7.67 -16.42
C ALA A 176 -13.13 6.43 -15.51
N VAL A 177 -12.75 5.26 -16.03
CA VAL A 177 -12.70 4.01 -15.25
C VAL A 177 -11.77 4.16 -14.05
N GLY A 178 -10.56 4.67 -14.25
CA GLY A 178 -9.62 4.91 -13.15
C GLY A 178 -10.17 5.85 -12.07
N GLY A 179 -10.94 6.88 -12.45
CA GLY A 179 -11.60 7.78 -11.51
C GLY A 179 -12.66 7.07 -10.65
N VAL A 180 -13.53 6.27 -11.27
CA VAL A 180 -14.56 5.49 -10.56
C VAL A 180 -13.92 4.47 -9.63
N VAL A 181 -12.94 3.72 -10.11
CA VAL A 181 -12.22 2.72 -9.33
C VAL A 181 -11.50 3.37 -8.15
N ASN A 182 -10.82 4.49 -8.38
CA ASN A 182 -10.11 5.20 -7.31
C ASN A 182 -11.08 5.74 -6.25
N GLN A 183 -12.21 6.30 -6.65
CA GLN A 183 -13.24 6.72 -5.70
C GLN A 183 -13.72 5.53 -4.86
N ARG A 184 -14.05 4.40 -5.50
CA ARG A 184 -14.48 3.19 -4.78
C ARG A 184 -13.41 2.65 -3.85
N LEU A 185 -12.15 2.62 -4.29
CA LEU A 185 -11.00 2.21 -3.48
C LEU A 185 -10.88 3.08 -2.22
N MET A 186 -11.00 4.40 -2.38
CA MET A 186 -10.99 5.32 -1.24
C MET A 186 -12.18 5.08 -0.31
N GLU A 187 -13.39 4.92 -0.84
CA GLU A 187 -14.57 4.61 -0.02
C GLU A 187 -14.36 3.32 0.80
N VAL A 188 -13.83 2.26 0.18
CA VAL A 188 -13.59 0.97 0.86
C VAL A 188 -12.49 1.10 1.92
N LEU A 189 -11.35 1.73 1.60
CA LEU A 189 -10.24 1.89 2.55
C LEU A 189 -10.59 2.76 3.76
N PHE A 190 -11.42 3.79 3.56
CA PHE A 190 -11.86 4.70 4.62
C PHE A 190 -13.19 4.28 5.27
N SER A 191 -13.86 3.25 4.75
CA SER A 191 -15.04 2.67 5.40
C SER A 191 -14.70 2.04 6.75
N ASP A 192 -15.74 1.80 7.55
CA ASP A 192 -15.62 1.16 8.86
C ASP A 192 -14.96 -0.23 8.83
N ARG A 193 -14.89 -0.89 7.67
CA ARG A 193 -14.28 -2.23 7.53
C ARG A 193 -12.76 -2.23 7.67
N PHE A 194 -12.09 -1.26 7.04
CA PHE A 194 -10.63 -1.16 7.04
C PHE A 194 -10.13 0.06 7.80
N ASN A 195 -10.97 1.09 7.95
CA ASN A 195 -10.76 2.27 8.78
C ASN A 195 -9.32 2.80 8.81
N LEU A 196 -8.76 3.05 7.62
CA LEU A 196 -7.38 3.50 7.47
C LEU A 196 -7.09 4.78 8.28
N SER A 197 -8.08 5.67 8.41
CA SER A 197 -7.96 6.89 9.21
C SER A 197 -7.75 6.58 10.69
N ALA A 198 -8.48 5.61 11.27
CA ALA A 198 -8.26 5.16 12.65
C ALA A 198 -6.86 4.55 12.83
N HIS A 199 -6.36 3.78 11.87
CA HIS A 199 -5.01 3.23 11.90
C HIS A 199 -3.92 4.32 11.86
N LEU A 200 -4.06 5.33 11.00
CA LEU A 200 -3.14 6.46 10.95
C LEU A 200 -3.19 7.31 12.23
N MET A 201 -4.39 7.53 12.77
CA MET A 201 -4.55 8.21 14.07
C MET A 201 -3.94 7.39 15.21
N ALA A 202 -4.02 6.06 15.16
CA ALA A 202 -3.37 5.19 16.14
C ALA A 202 -1.84 5.32 16.10
N LEU A 203 -1.23 5.36 14.91
CA LEU A 203 0.21 5.61 14.80
C LEU A 203 0.61 6.93 15.46
N LYS A 204 -0.20 7.98 15.28
CA LYS A 204 0.03 9.27 15.93
C LYS A 204 -0.16 9.19 17.46
N ARG A 205 -1.26 8.59 17.93
CA ARG A 205 -1.60 8.50 19.37
C ARG A 205 -0.61 7.66 20.16
N TYR A 206 -0.26 6.49 19.64
CA TYR A 206 0.54 5.50 20.35
C TYR A 206 2.04 5.57 20.00
N LEU A 207 2.40 5.59 18.71
CA LEU A 207 3.82 5.57 18.31
C LEU A 207 4.49 6.95 18.39
N LEU A 208 3.73 8.04 18.23
CA LEU A 208 4.23 9.41 18.43
C LEU A 208 3.91 9.98 19.82
N LEU A 209 3.38 9.16 20.74
CA LEU A 209 3.14 9.51 22.14
C LEU A 209 2.25 10.75 22.34
N GLU A 210 1.30 11.02 21.44
CA GLU A 210 0.34 12.14 21.61
C GLU A 210 -0.59 11.89 22.81
N GLN A 211 -1.02 10.65 23.00
CA GLN A 211 -2.01 10.30 24.01
C GLN A 211 -1.37 10.14 25.40
N GLY A 212 -1.25 11.27 26.10
CA GLY A 212 -0.50 11.35 27.35
C GLY A 212 -1.05 10.51 28.50
N ASP A 213 -2.36 10.33 28.62
CA ASP A 213 -2.98 9.50 29.67
C ASP A 213 -2.60 8.02 29.53
N PHE A 214 -2.65 7.49 28.31
CA PHE A 214 -2.18 6.15 27.98
C PHE A 214 -0.68 6.00 28.28
N VAL A 215 0.15 6.96 27.85
CA VAL A 215 1.62 6.89 28.03
C VAL A 215 1.99 6.93 29.52
N GLN A 216 1.31 7.73 30.33
CA GLN A 216 1.53 7.75 31.78
C GLN A 216 1.13 6.42 32.42
N ALA A 217 -0.07 5.90 32.14
CA ALA A 217 -0.52 4.60 32.65
C ALA A 217 0.42 3.45 32.22
N LEU A 218 0.95 3.52 31.01
CA LEU A 218 1.93 2.57 30.51
C LEU A 218 3.26 2.67 31.30
N MET A 219 3.79 3.87 31.49
CA MET A 219 5.04 4.07 32.25
C MET A 219 4.90 3.61 33.71
N ASP A 220 3.77 3.87 34.35
CA ASP A 220 3.50 3.45 35.73
C ASP A 220 3.45 1.91 35.85
N ASN A 221 2.81 1.24 34.88
CA ASN A 221 2.65 -0.22 34.88
C ASN A 221 3.94 -0.97 34.49
N VAL A 222 4.71 -0.40 33.57
CA VAL A 222 5.86 -1.07 32.95
C VAL A 222 7.19 -0.67 33.61
N GLY A 223 7.25 0.48 34.30
CA GLY A 223 8.49 1.05 34.82
C GLY A 223 9.29 0.12 35.74
N SER A 224 8.64 -0.56 36.69
CA SER A 224 9.29 -1.50 37.62
C SER A 224 9.89 -2.71 36.91
N HIS A 225 9.31 -3.13 35.79
CA HIS A 225 9.82 -4.23 34.97
C HIS A 225 10.95 -3.79 34.05
N LEU A 226 10.97 -2.53 33.60
CA LEU A 226 12.05 -2.01 32.75
C LEU A 226 13.32 -1.65 33.53
N ASP A 227 13.23 -1.45 34.84
CA ASP A 227 14.40 -1.24 35.70
C ASP A 227 15.28 -2.50 35.82
N GLN A 228 14.72 -3.67 35.51
CA GLN A 228 15.44 -4.95 35.47
C GLN A 228 16.39 -5.02 34.24
N PRO A 229 17.44 -5.86 34.30
CA PRO A 229 18.30 -6.09 33.14
C PRO A 229 17.48 -6.66 31.98
N ALA A 230 17.82 -6.28 30.75
CA ALA A 230 17.03 -6.65 29.56
C ALA A 230 16.83 -8.16 29.35
N ALA A 231 17.70 -9.00 29.93
CA ALA A 231 17.58 -10.46 29.87
C ALA A 231 16.40 -11.04 30.69
N GLU A 232 15.96 -10.33 31.74
CA GLU A 232 14.88 -10.78 32.63
C GLU A 232 13.50 -10.26 32.18
N VAL A 233 13.48 -9.34 31.22
CA VAL A 233 12.26 -8.68 30.74
C VAL A 233 11.50 -9.60 29.79
N SER A 234 10.39 -10.17 30.28
CA SER A 234 9.50 -11.00 29.47
C SER A 234 8.55 -10.16 28.61
N PRO A 235 8.51 -10.36 27.27
CA PRO A 235 7.58 -9.67 26.39
C PRO A 235 6.11 -10.01 26.68
N PHE A 236 5.83 -11.21 27.20
CA PHE A 236 4.48 -11.63 27.57
C PHE A 236 3.96 -10.84 28.78
N THR A 237 4.79 -10.65 29.80
CA THR A 237 4.44 -9.86 30.98
C THR A 237 4.19 -8.41 30.58
N LEU A 238 5.05 -7.83 29.73
CA LEU A 238 4.87 -6.48 29.21
C LEU A 238 3.61 -6.32 28.36
N ALA A 239 3.23 -7.33 27.57
CA ALA A 239 1.97 -7.32 26.84
C ALA A 239 0.76 -7.26 27.79
N GLY A 240 0.79 -8.01 28.90
CA GLY A 240 -0.24 -7.91 29.94
C GLY A 240 -0.33 -6.53 30.59
N HIS A 241 0.81 -5.88 30.85
CA HIS A 241 0.86 -4.50 31.37
C HIS A 241 0.38 -3.47 30.35
N LEU A 242 0.67 -3.67 29.06
CA LEU A 242 0.13 -2.86 27.97
C LEU A 242 -1.39 -2.93 27.94
N GLU A 243 -1.97 -4.13 27.99
CA GLU A 243 -3.43 -4.31 28.05
C GLU A 243 -4.05 -3.68 29.30
N ALA A 244 -3.36 -3.72 30.45
CA ALA A 244 -3.81 -3.04 31.66
C ALA A 244 -3.76 -1.52 31.50
N ALA A 245 -2.74 -0.97 30.83
CA ALA A 245 -2.62 0.46 30.55
C ALA A 245 -3.69 0.95 29.56
N VAL A 246 -4.02 0.15 28.54
CA VAL A 246 -5.13 0.43 27.62
C VAL A 246 -6.45 0.53 28.38
N ARG A 247 -6.75 -0.43 29.26
CA ARG A 247 -7.97 -0.43 30.11
C ARG A 247 -8.01 0.69 31.15
N ALA A 248 -6.86 1.20 31.58
CA ALA A 248 -6.77 2.28 32.57
C ALA A 248 -6.85 3.68 31.95
N SER A 249 -6.90 3.80 30.62
CA SER A 249 -6.84 5.08 29.90
C SER A 249 -7.99 5.22 28.91
N ASN A 250 -8.14 6.41 28.31
CA ASN A 250 -9.17 6.63 27.28
C ASN A 250 -8.89 5.84 25.98
N ALA A 251 -7.76 5.12 25.89
CA ALA A 251 -7.46 4.21 24.81
C ALA A 251 -8.45 3.04 24.71
N GLU A 252 -9.16 2.69 25.79
CA GLU A 252 -10.20 1.65 25.77
C GLU A 252 -11.34 1.96 24.77
N ALA A 253 -11.60 3.24 24.49
CA ALA A 253 -12.65 3.66 23.56
C ALA A 253 -12.25 3.56 22.08
N ASP A 254 -10.99 3.24 21.76
CA ASP A 254 -10.52 3.13 20.38
C ASP A 254 -11.02 1.83 19.71
N HIS A 255 -10.98 1.82 18.37
CA HIS A 255 -11.48 0.70 17.58
C HIS A 255 -10.78 -0.62 17.96
N PRO A 256 -11.50 -1.74 18.12
CA PRO A 256 -10.92 -3.01 18.57
C PRO A 256 -9.79 -3.51 17.64
N ASP A 257 -9.92 -3.31 16.33
CA ASP A 257 -8.88 -3.68 15.37
C ASP A 257 -7.58 -2.86 15.54
N VAL A 258 -7.66 -1.64 16.07
CA VAL A 258 -6.48 -0.82 16.37
C VAL A 258 -5.75 -1.40 17.58
N LEU A 259 -6.50 -1.69 18.65
CA LEU A 259 -5.96 -2.24 19.89
C LEU A 259 -5.36 -3.64 19.69
N ALA A 260 -6.01 -4.49 18.89
CA ALA A 260 -5.51 -5.83 18.55
C ALA A 260 -4.16 -5.83 17.80
N ARG A 261 -3.80 -4.71 17.16
CA ARG A 261 -2.55 -4.52 16.42
C ARG A 261 -1.45 -3.89 17.27
N LEU A 262 -1.78 -3.34 18.43
CA LEU A 262 -0.80 -2.76 19.35
C LEU A 262 -0.03 -3.89 20.05
N ARG A 263 1.29 -3.91 19.90
CA ARG A 263 2.14 -4.97 20.49
C ARG A 263 3.36 -4.38 21.17
N VAL A 264 3.89 -5.12 22.14
CA VAL A 264 5.20 -4.84 22.70
C VAL A 264 6.25 -5.62 21.92
N ARG A 265 7.30 -4.93 21.50
CA ARG A 265 8.50 -5.51 20.94
C ARG A 265 9.67 -5.28 21.88
N VAL A 266 10.39 -6.34 22.17
CA VAL A 266 11.63 -6.31 22.97
C VAL A 266 12.75 -6.70 22.00
N ALA A 267 13.72 -5.81 21.79
CA ALA A 267 14.88 -6.11 20.97
C ALA A 267 15.77 -7.18 21.63
N PRO A 268 16.57 -7.96 20.87
CA PRO A 268 17.54 -8.85 21.49
C PRO A 268 18.61 -8.03 22.23
N PRO A 269 18.93 -8.36 23.50
CA PRO A 269 19.88 -7.56 24.29
C PRO A 269 21.31 -7.71 23.75
N ALA A 270 21.99 -6.60 23.50
CA ALA A 270 23.40 -6.61 23.07
C ALA A 270 24.39 -6.76 24.25
N GLY A 271 23.88 -6.73 25.49
CA GLY A 271 24.63 -6.91 26.75
C GLY A 271 24.77 -5.61 27.54
N GLY A 272 24.48 -5.66 28.85
CA GLY A 272 24.58 -4.50 29.75
C GLY A 272 23.45 -3.47 29.64
N GLU A 273 22.49 -3.68 28.74
CA GLU A 273 21.35 -2.79 28.52
C GLU A 273 20.25 -3.04 29.56
N SER A 274 19.59 -1.96 29.98
CA SER A 274 18.40 -2.01 30.83
C SER A 274 17.16 -2.27 29.97
N GLY A 275 16.09 -2.82 30.56
CA GLY A 275 14.82 -3.03 29.87
C GLY A 275 14.30 -1.79 29.13
N TRP A 276 14.56 -0.59 29.68
CA TRP A 276 14.21 0.69 29.08
C TRP A 276 14.79 0.96 27.69
N ASP A 277 15.97 0.41 27.39
CA ASP A 277 16.66 0.65 26.11
C ASP A 277 16.20 -0.33 25.02
N VAL A 278 15.65 -1.46 25.45
CA VAL A 278 15.25 -2.60 24.62
C VAL A 278 13.75 -2.62 24.33
N PHE A 279 12.97 -1.92 25.15
CA PHE A 279 11.52 -1.77 25.01
C PHE A 279 11.14 -0.89 23.81
N SER A 280 10.20 -1.39 22.99
CA SER A 280 9.56 -0.64 21.92
C SER A 280 8.10 -1.03 21.78
N LEU A 281 7.26 -0.05 21.45
CA LEU A 281 5.88 -0.28 21.05
C LEU A 281 5.83 -0.48 19.52
N GLU A 282 5.22 -1.57 19.09
CA GLU A 282 5.07 -1.93 17.68
C GLU A 282 3.59 -1.90 17.26
N TYR A 283 3.34 -1.38 16.06
CA TYR A 283 2.05 -1.48 15.42
C TYR A 283 2.06 -2.58 14.36
N ALA A 284 1.42 -3.71 14.64
CA ALA A 284 1.34 -4.84 13.72
C ALA A 284 0.40 -4.52 12.55
N VAL A 285 0.97 -4.02 11.46
CA VAL A 285 0.22 -3.65 10.25
C VAL A 285 -0.46 -4.87 9.60
N LYS A 286 0.12 -6.06 9.73
CA LYS A 286 -0.49 -7.31 9.26
C LYS A 286 -1.30 -7.97 10.37
N ARG A 287 -2.56 -8.28 10.09
CA ARG A 287 -3.39 -9.07 11.01
C ARG A 287 -2.89 -10.51 11.05
N PRO A 288 -2.65 -11.11 12.24
CA PRO A 288 -2.30 -12.52 12.34
C PRO A 288 -3.46 -13.38 11.79
N GLY A 289 -3.18 -14.24 10.82
CA GLY A 289 -4.17 -15.14 10.21
C GLY A 289 -4.92 -14.61 8.98
N ALA A 290 -4.72 -13.34 8.58
CA ALA A 290 -5.25 -12.80 7.32
C ALA A 290 -4.10 -12.54 6.33
N PRO A 291 -3.94 -13.38 5.29
CA PRO A 291 -2.83 -13.25 4.35
C PRO A 291 -2.95 -12.03 3.42
N LEU A 292 -4.17 -11.52 3.17
CA LEU A 292 -4.43 -10.38 2.27
C LEU A 292 -5.03 -9.18 3.00
N ASP A 293 -4.31 -8.62 3.97
CA ASP A 293 -4.67 -7.33 4.59
C ASP A 293 -4.27 -6.18 3.63
N PRO A 294 -5.14 -5.19 3.34
CA PRO A 294 -4.78 -4.06 2.49
C PRO A 294 -3.85 -3.04 3.18
N LEU A 295 -3.77 -3.02 4.52
CA LEU A 295 -3.02 -2.00 5.25
C LEU A 295 -1.49 -2.01 4.99
N PRO A 296 -0.79 -3.16 4.90
CA PRO A 296 0.63 -3.22 4.57
C PRO A 296 1.00 -2.60 3.22
N THR A 297 0.03 -2.50 2.29
CA THR A 297 0.25 -1.84 1.00
C THR A 297 0.41 -0.33 1.14
N VAL A 298 -0.23 0.27 2.16
CA VAL A 298 -0.15 1.71 2.45
C VAL A 298 0.90 2.00 3.52
N LEU A 299 0.95 1.17 4.56
CA LEU A 299 1.89 1.24 5.66
C LEU A 299 3.01 0.21 5.42
N ASP A 300 3.94 0.61 4.55
CA ASP A 300 5.07 -0.23 4.17
C ASP A 300 6.04 -0.43 5.35
N GLN A 301 6.87 -1.47 5.24
CA GLN A 301 7.87 -1.77 6.26
C GLN A 301 8.86 -0.60 6.46
N GLN A 302 9.20 0.13 5.39
CA GLN A 302 10.15 1.24 5.51
C GLN A 302 9.55 2.44 6.25
N ALA A 303 8.25 2.73 6.10
CA ALA A 303 7.58 3.72 6.93
C ALA A 303 7.53 3.28 8.39
N MET A 304 7.19 2.01 8.66
CA MET A 304 7.16 1.50 10.03
C MET A 304 8.52 1.57 10.73
N ASP A 305 9.61 1.31 10.00
CA ASP A 305 10.98 1.47 10.53
C ASP A 305 11.31 2.95 10.84
N LYS A 306 10.77 3.90 10.06
CA LYS A 306 10.88 5.34 10.38
C LYS A 306 10.10 5.68 11.65
N TYR A 307 8.88 5.18 11.82
CA TYR A 307 8.09 5.37 13.03
C TYR A 307 8.76 4.75 14.27
N ALA A 308 9.34 3.56 14.16
CA ALA A 308 10.06 2.92 15.25
C ALA A 308 11.26 3.77 15.73
N ARG A 309 12.02 4.36 14.80
CA ARG A 309 13.11 5.28 15.14
C ARG A 309 12.62 6.55 15.84
N ALA A 310 11.50 7.12 15.37
CA ALA A 310 10.88 8.27 16.01
C ALA A 310 10.40 7.94 17.44
N PHE A 311 9.74 6.79 17.61
CA PHE A 311 9.31 6.29 18.91
C PHE A 311 10.50 6.15 19.87
N ALA A 312 11.60 5.52 19.45
CA ALA A 312 12.77 5.32 20.30
C ALA A 312 13.34 6.65 20.85
N MET A 313 13.37 7.70 20.03
CA MET A 313 13.79 9.03 20.48
C MET A 313 12.80 9.64 21.48
N LEU A 314 11.50 9.59 21.15
CA LEU A 314 10.44 10.14 22.01
C LEU A 314 10.34 9.40 23.35
N TRP A 315 10.52 8.09 23.34
CA TRP A 315 10.51 7.23 24.52
C TRP A 315 11.65 7.58 25.47
N ARG A 316 12.87 7.80 24.95
CA ARG A 316 14.00 8.28 25.77
C ARG A 316 13.73 9.63 26.42
N LEU A 317 13.09 10.55 25.68
CA LEU A 317 12.69 11.84 26.23
C LEU A 317 11.65 11.68 27.33
N LYS A 318 10.64 10.82 27.13
CA LYS A 318 9.61 10.53 28.14
C LYS A 318 10.16 9.85 29.38
N ARG A 319 11.12 8.93 29.23
CA ARG A 319 11.86 8.35 30.37
C ARG A 319 12.55 9.43 31.21
N ALA A 320 13.22 10.39 30.57
CA ALA A 320 13.88 11.49 31.27
C ALA A 320 12.88 12.40 32.01
N GLU A 321 11.76 12.73 31.37
CA GLU A 321 10.65 13.48 31.98
C GLU A 321 10.11 12.76 33.22
N HIS A 322 9.82 11.46 33.10
CA HIS A 322 9.31 10.64 34.20
C HIS A 322 10.32 10.55 35.36
N ALA A 323 11.60 10.35 35.07
CA ALA A 323 12.66 10.30 36.09
C ALA A 323 12.79 11.63 36.85
N VAL A 324 12.73 12.77 36.14
CA VAL A 324 12.76 14.11 36.77
C VAL A 324 11.52 14.34 37.62
N ALA A 325 10.33 13.94 37.15
CA ALA A 325 9.09 14.04 37.90
C ALA A 325 9.13 13.20 39.18
N ALA A 326 9.62 11.97 39.11
CA ALA A 326 9.80 11.08 40.26
C ALA A 326 10.81 11.66 41.27
N ALA A 327 11.96 12.14 40.81
CA ALA A 327 12.96 12.80 41.66
C ALA A 327 12.39 14.05 42.36
N TRP A 328 11.60 14.85 41.65
CA TRP A 328 10.92 16.03 42.20
C TRP A 328 9.88 15.65 43.25
N ALA A 329 9.08 14.61 43.01
CA ALA A 329 8.10 14.10 43.97
C ALA A 329 8.75 13.65 45.29
N LEU A 330 9.93 13.02 45.22
CA LEU A 330 10.72 12.63 46.40
C LEU A 330 11.35 13.84 47.13
N ALA A 331 11.70 14.91 46.40
CA ALA A 331 12.31 16.11 46.96
C ALA A 331 11.31 17.01 47.71
N LYS A 332 10.06 17.11 47.23
CA LYS A 332 9.01 17.93 47.85
C LYS A 332 8.81 17.70 49.37
N PRO A 333 8.53 16.48 49.86
CA PRO A 333 8.32 16.24 51.29
C PRO A 333 9.58 16.53 52.12
N SER A 334 10.76 16.32 51.53
CA SER A 334 12.04 16.60 52.19
C SER A 334 12.23 18.10 52.48
N SER A 335 11.81 18.98 51.56
CA SER A 335 11.87 20.44 51.76
C SER A 335 10.84 20.96 52.76
N ALA A 336 9.63 20.37 52.80
CA ALA A 336 8.60 20.71 53.78
C ALA A 336 9.03 20.29 55.19
N LEU A 337 9.55 19.07 55.36
CA LEU A 337 10.08 18.59 56.65
C LEU A 337 11.34 19.35 57.10
N GLN A 338 12.22 19.76 56.17
CA GLN A 338 13.35 20.64 56.50
C GLN A 338 12.92 22.05 56.94
N ARG A 339 11.83 22.61 56.39
CA ARG A 339 11.26 23.88 56.86
C ARG A 339 10.64 23.75 58.25
N VAL A 340 9.88 22.68 58.51
CA VAL A 340 9.31 22.42 59.85
C VAL A 340 10.40 22.14 60.88
N GLY A 341 11.46 21.41 60.51
CA GLY A 341 12.61 21.16 61.37
C GLY A 341 13.49 22.40 61.65
N ARG A 342 13.42 23.44 60.81
CA ARG A 342 14.06 24.75 61.07
C ARG A 342 13.22 25.66 61.97
N GLN A 343 11.89 25.55 61.93
CA GLN A 343 10.99 26.36 62.76
C GLN A 343 10.78 25.77 64.16
N SER A 344 10.83 24.45 64.30
CA SER A 344 10.74 23.75 65.59
C SER A 344 12.12 23.28 66.02
N GLY A 345 12.78 24.06 66.88
CA GLY A 345 14.06 23.73 67.52
C GLY A 345 13.98 22.57 68.53
N SER A 346 13.32 21.46 68.19
CA SER A 346 13.13 20.32 69.08
C SER A 346 14.00 19.14 68.67
N ALA A 347 14.90 18.72 69.58
CA ALA A 347 15.85 17.62 69.40
C ALA A 347 15.20 16.26 69.10
N THR A 348 13.90 16.09 69.39
CA THR A 348 13.17 14.85 69.15
C THR A 348 12.88 14.58 67.66
N LEU A 349 12.68 15.61 66.84
CA LEU A 349 12.48 15.47 65.38
C LEU A 349 13.76 15.07 64.63
N ARG A 350 14.92 15.49 65.14
CA ARG A 350 16.23 15.09 64.59
C ARG A 350 16.47 13.58 64.70
N GLY A 351 16.05 12.98 65.82
CA GLY A 351 16.14 11.52 66.03
C GLY A 351 15.22 10.71 65.11
N VAL A 352 14.02 11.24 64.78
CA VAL A 352 13.10 10.59 63.83
C VAL A 352 13.64 10.69 62.40
N LEU A 353 14.18 11.85 62.01
CA LEU A 353 14.79 12.06 60.70
C LEU A 353 16.05 11.20 60.50
N GLN A 354 16.88 10.99 61.52
CA GLN A 354 18.02 10.07 61.45
C GLN A 354 17.58 8.60 61.33
N ARG A 355 16.50 8.19 62.00
CA ARG A 355 15.95 6.83 61.85
C ARG A 355 15.33 6.62 60.47
N MET A 356 14.64 7.62 59.92
CA MET A 356 14.09 7.54 58.55
C MET A 356 15.18 7.59 57.48
N ALA A 357 16.25 8.36 57.69
CA ALA A 357 17.42 8.36 56.81
C ALA A 357 18.18 7.03 56.86
N ALA A 358 18.32 6.42 58.05
CA ALA A 358 18.88 5.08 58.20
C ALA A 358 18.01 4.00 57.55
N HIS A 359 16.68 4.15 57.61
CA HIS A 359 15.76 3.24 56.91
C HIS A 359 15.83 3.40 55.38
N ARG A 360 16.11 4.62 54.90
CA ARG A 360 16.38 4.95 53.49
C ARG A 360 17.68 4.31 52.97
N ALA A 361 18.69 4.18 53.82
CA ALA A 361 19.97 3.52 53.48
C ALA A 361 19.89 1.98 53.51
N ALA A 362 18.81 1.41 54.07
CA ALA A 362 18.57 -0.04 54.09
C ALA A 362 17.64 -0.51 52.94
N LEU A 363 17.06 0.42 52.18
CA LEU A 363 16.13 0.17 51.06
C LEU A 363 16.71 0.57 49.69
N ALA A 364 17.90 1.19 49.67
CA ALA A 364 18.76 1.33 48.49
C ALA A 364 19.86 0.29 48.58
#